data_AF-V9EFK6-F1
#
_entry.id   AF-V9EFK6-F1
#
_cell.length_a   1.000
_cell.length_b   1.000
_cell.length_c   1.000
_cell.angle_alpha   90.00
_cell.angle_beta   90.00
_cell.angle_gamma   90.00
#
_symmetry.space_group_name_H-M   'P 1'
#
loop_
_entity.id
_entity.type
_entity.pdbx_description
1 polymer ?
#
loop_
_entity_poly.entity_id
_entity_poly.type
_entity_poly.pdbx_seq_one_letter_code
_entity_poly.pdbx_strand_id
1 'polypeptide(L)'
;WLNDSPIDFCFEVIGSTADKCHVLSSHTPSTGWPPTPKKLITDTKFIIQPVNLKRSHWGVVITALHYLDSADTLRVHPYLYEPLIDEEYHEDMEEVWKGIKDQENKVVMEGLRGFVKRWCQASTPTTKLRIDPIEWVEVPQQLDYASCGVFVVAQAFSYVHGNFQW
;
A
#
# COMPACT_ATOMS: atom_id res chain seq x y z
N TRP A 1 17.55 -4.18 -13.28
CA TRP A 1 16.52 -4.34 -12.25
C TRP A 1 16.83 -3.42 -11.09
N LEU A 2 15.87 -2.59 -10.69
CA LEU A 2 16.00 -1.82 -9.45
C LEU A 2 15.92 -2.79 -8.27
N ASN A 3 16.82 -2.65 -7.29
CA ASN A 3 16.74 -3.37 -6.03
C ASN A 3 16.05 -2.50 -4.96
N ASP A 4 15.99 -2.97 -3.72
CA ASP A 4 15.21 -2.31 -2.66
C ASP A 4 15.70 -0.87 -2.37
N SER A 5 17.00 -0.60 -2.40
CA SER A 5 17.55 0.71 -2.04
C SER A 5 17.07 1.90 -2.92
N PRO A 6 17.17 1.87 -4.26
CA PRO A 6 16.65 2.93 -5.13
C PRO A 6 15.11 2.98 -5.11
N ILE A 7 14.43 1.84 -4.90
CA ILE A 7 12.97 1.84 -4.73
C ILE A 7 12.60 2.60 -3.46
N ASP A 8 13.10 2.17 -2.30
CA ASP A 8 12.79 2.82 -1.02
C ASP A 8 13.17 4.31 -1.04
N PHE A 9 14.31 4.68 -1.65
CA PHE A 9 14.67 6.08 -1.86
C PHE A 9 13.64 6.85 -2.70
N CYS A 10 13.22 6.32 -3.85
CA CYS A 10 12.22 6.95 -4.70
C CYS A 10 10.88 7.12 -3.96
N PHE A 11 10.43 6.10 -3.25
CA PHE A 11 9.17 6.16 -2.50
C PHE A 11 9.26 7.13 -1.33
N GLU A 12 10.40 7.23 -0.62
CA GLU A 12 10.62 8.25 0.41
C GLU A 12 10.50 9.67 -0.18
N VAL A 13 11.12 9.92 -1.34
CA VAL A 13 11.00 11.20 -2.05
C VAL A 13 9.55 11.49 -2.45
N ILE A 14 8.83 10.52 -3.01
CA ILE A 14 7.40 10.63 -3.33
C ILE A 14 6.60 10.98 -2.06
N GLY A 15 6.83 10.27 -0.97
CA GLY A 15 6.14 10.50 0.30
C GLY A 15 6.42 11.87 0.91
N SER A 16 7.63 12.41 0.71
CA SER A 16 8.03 13.73 1.19
C SER A 16 7.44 14.89 0.38
N THR A 17 7.09 14.64 -0.88
CA THR A 17 6.55 15.65 -1.81
C THR A 17 5.03 15.62 -1.90
N ALA A 18 4.42 14.46 -1.63
CA ALA A 18 2.97 14.27 -1.61
C ALA A 18 2.34 14.79 -0.31
N ASP A 19 1.16 15.41 -0.42
CA ASP A 19 0.40 15.88 0.74
C ASP A 19 -0.09 14.71 1.60
N LYS A 20 0.27 14.72 2.89
CA LYS A 20 -0.21 13.76 3.91
C LYS A 20 0.02 12.28 3.54
N CYS A 21 1.15 11.95 2.92
CA CYS A 21 1.51 10.58 2.57
C CYS A 21 2.27 9.87 3.71
N HIS A 22 2.12 8.55 3.82
CA HIS A 22 2.94 7.69 4.66
C HIS A 22 3.52 6.56 3.81
N VAL A 23 4.85 6.40 3.84
CA VAL A 23 5.53 5.41 3.03
C VAL A 23 6.11 4.36 3.96
N LEU A 24 5.86 3.10 3.61
CA LEU A 24 6.43 1.94 4.27
C LEU A 24 7.60 1.40 3.42
N SER A 25 8.57 0.74 4.05
CA SER A 25 9.72 0.14 3.33
C SER A 25 9.29 -1.11 2.59
N SER A 26 9.94 -1.41 1.45
CA SER A 26 9.79 -2.67 0.71
C SER A 26 10.03 -3.91 1.56
N HIS A 27 10.79 -3.78 2.65
CA HIS A 27 11.12 -4.87 3.55
C HIS A 27 10.00 -5.23 4.53
N THR A 28 8.98 -4.38 4.69
CA THR A 28 7.90 -4.54 5.69
C THR A 28 7.28 -5.94 5.71
N PRO A 29 6.93 -6.57 4.57
CA PRO A 29 6.40 -7.93 4.57
C PRO A 29 7.38 -8.98 5.14
N SER A 30 8.68 -8.77 4.98
CA SER A 30 9.72 -9.72 5.41
C SER A 30 10.23 -9.47 6.83
N THR A 31 10.28 -8.21 7.28
CA THR A 31 10.82 -7.81 8.58
C THR A 31 9.74 -7.61 9.64
N GLY A 32 8.47 -7.67 9.25
CA GLY A 32 7.32 -7.37 10.09
C GLY A 32 6.88 -5.90 9.99
N TRP A 33 5.62 -5.69 10.37
CA TRP A 33 4.98 -4.37 10.34
C TRP A 33 5.53 -3.45 11.41
N PRO A 34 5.81 -2.17 11.08
CA PRO A 34 6.30 -1.22 12.07
C PRO A 34 5.24 -0.92 13.14
N PRO A 35 5.65 -0.30 14.26
CA PRO A 35 4.73 0.36 15.16
C PRO A 35 3.86 1.38 14.42
N THR A 36 2.64 1.61 14.91
CA THR A 36 1.76 2.63 14.31
C THR A 36 2.38 4.02 14.48
N PRO A 37 2.33 4.89 13.47
CA PRO A 37 2.79 6.27 13.57
C PRO A 37 2.07 7.04 14.70
N LYS A 38 2.75 8.04 15.26
CA LYS A 38 2.16 8.93 16.28
C LYS A 38 1.15 9.91 15.71
N LYS A 39 1.20 10.20 14.40
CA LYS A 39 0.25 11.07 13.72
C LYS A 39 -1.10 10.37 13.59
N LEU A 40 -2.18 11.16 13.53
CA LEU A 40 -3.52 10.61 13.33
C LEU A 40 -3.64 9.97 11.94
N ILE A 41 -4.30 8.82 11.85
CA ILE A 41 -4.56 8.21 10.55
C ILE A 41 -5.54 9.07 9.71
N THR A 42 -6.44 9.81 10.37
CA THR A 42 -7.39 10.74 9.73
C THR A 42 -6.70 11.96 9.12
N ASP A 43 -5.48 12.28 9.57
CA ASP A 43 -4.61 13.30 8.98
C ASP A 43 -3.70 12.75 7.86
N THR A 44 -3.90 11.50 7.44
CA THR A 44 -3.16 10.87 6.36
C THR A 44 -4.08 10.67 5.16
N LYS A 45 -3.58 10.98 3.95
CA LYS A 45 -4.31 10.79 2.67
C LYS A 45 -3.92 9.51 1.96
N PHE A 46 -2.67 9.08 2.08
CA PHE A 46 -2.16 7.90 1.40
C PHE A 46 -1.22 7.11 2.30
N ILE A 47 -1.28 5.79 2.18
CA ILE A 47 -0.24 4.87 2.64
C ILE A 47 0.29 4.13 1.42
N ILE A 48 1.60 4.14 1.19
CA ILE A 48 2.23 3.45 0.07
C ILE A 48 3.15 2.35 0.59
N GLN A 49 3.03 1.15 0.02
CA GLN A 49 3.88 0.00 0.29
C GLN A 49 4.41 -0.55 -1.05
N PRO A 50 5.69 -0.30 -1.40
CA PRO A 50 6.34 -1.05 -2.48
C PRO A 50 6.51 -2.51 -2.08
N VAL A 51 6.38 -3.44 -3.03
CA VAL A 51 6.43 -4.88 -2.75
C VAL A 51 7.43 -5.55 -3.66
N ASN A 52 8.43 -6.20 -3.07
CA ASN A 52 9.41 -7.00 -3.80
C ASN A 52 8.90 -8.45 -3.91
N LEU A 53 8.22 -8.74 -5.01
CA LEU A 53 7.60 -10.02 -5.31
C LEU A 53 8.66 -11.02 -5.79
N LYS A 54 8.78 -12.14 -5.06
CA LYS A 54 9.74 -13.22 -5.34
C LYS A 54 11.18 -12.75 -5.60
N ARG A 55 11.59 -11.64 -4.97
CA ARG A 55 12.93 -11.03 -5.08
C ARG A 55 13.35 -10.66 -6.51
N SER A 56 12.40 -10.51 -7.42
CA SER A 56 12.68 -10.29 -8.84
C SER A 56 11.69 -9.36 -9.51
N HIS A 57 10.51 -9.17 -8.95
CA HIS A 57 9.45 -8.39 -9.55
C HIS A 57 8.92 -7.33 -8.55
N TRP A 58 8.41 -6.21 -9.04
CA TRP A 58 7.95 -5.10 -8.19
C TRP A 58 6.46 -4.84 -8.38
N GLY A 59 5.71 -4.90 -7.28
CA GLY A 59 4.36 -4.37 -7.16
C GLY A 59 4.30 -3.17 -6.21
N VAL A 60 3.15 -2.52 -6.13
CA VAL A 60 2.88 -1.48 -5.13
C VAL A 60 1.43 -1.53 -4.65
N VAL A 61 1.26 -1.37 -3.34
CA VAL A 61 -0.05 -1.13 -2.73
C VAL A 61 -0.16 0.35 -2.40
N ILE A 62 -1.14 1.03 -2.99
CA ILE A 62 -1.46 2.44 -2.75
C ILE A 62 -2.80 2.49 -2.02
N THR A 63 -2.77 2.73 -0.72
CA THR A 63 -3.98 2.82 0.10
C THR A 63 -4.38 4.27 0.27
N ALA A 64 -5.49 4.66 -0.36
CA ALA A 64 -6.04 5.99 -0.18
C ALA A 64 -6.95 6.04 1.04
N LEU A 65 -6.85 7.14 1.78
CA LEU A 65 -7.53 7.39 3.05
C LEU A 65 -8.36 8.66 2.92
N HIS A 66 -9.66 8.53 3.15
CA HIS A 66 -10.60 9.65 3.10
C HIS A 66 -11.40 9.71 4.40
N TYR A 67 -11.04 10.67 5.25
CA TYR A 67 -11.80 10.94 6.48
C TYR A 67 -12.98 11.87 6.17
N LEU A 68 -14.18 11.43 6.56
CA LEU A 68 -15.41 12.18 6.43
C LEU A 68 -15.85 12.69 7.80
N ASP A 69 -15.55 13.96 8.10
CA ASP A 69 -15.84 14.62 9.38
C ASP A 69 -17.31 14.51 9.79
N SER A 70 -18.24 14.70 8.83
CA SER A 70 -19.68 14.72 9.09
C SER A 70 -20.26 13.39 9.59
N ALA A 71 -19.58 12.28 9.28
CA ALA A 71 -20.00 10.94 9.66
C ALA A 71 -19.03 10.25 10.64
N ASP A 72 -17.96 10.94 11.05
CA ASP A 72 -16.81 10.40 11.80
C ASP A 72 -16.41 9.02 11.24
N THR A 73 -16.14 8.98 9.93
CA THR A 73 -15.85 7.75 9.20
C THR A 73 -14.58 7.90 8.38
N LEU A 74 -13.62 7.02 8.61
CA LEU A 74 -12.45 6.85 7.75
C LEU A 74 -12.74 5.78 6.70
N ARG A 75 -12.81 6.20 5.43
CA ARG A 75 -12.86 5.29 4.28
C ARG A 75 -11.44 4.97 3.83
N VAL A 76 -11.17 3.68 3.64
CA VAL A 76 -9.90 3.12 3.20
C VAL A 76 -10.13 2.42 1.88
N HIS A 77 -9.41 2.84 0.85
CA HIS A 77 -9.52 2.29 -0.48
C HIS A 77 -8.15 1.79 -0.98
N PRO A 78 -7.94 0.46 -1.06
CA PRO A 78 -6.67 -0.11 -1.49
C PRO A 78 -6.61 -0.31 -3.01
N TYR A 79 -5.66 0.37 -3.66
CA TYR A 79 -5.26 0.13 -5.04
C TYR A 79 -4.04 -0.79 -5.08
N LEU A 80 -4.13 -1.91 -5.78
CA LEU A 80 -3.01 -2.84 -6.00
C LEU A 80 -2.56 -2.72 -7.45
N TYR A 81 -1.25 -2.58 -7.66
CA TYR A 81 -0.67 -2.47 -8.99
C TYR A 81 0.54 -3.39 -9.13
N GLU A 82 0.51 -4.21 -10.18
CA GLU A 82 1.59 -5.08 -10.61
C GLU A 82 1.76 -4.94 -12.13
N PRO A 83 2.91 -4.49 -12.65
CA PRO A 83 3.04 -4.09 -14.05
C PRO A 83 2.89 -5.19 -15.11
N LEU A 84 3.11 -6.47 -14.80
CA LEU A 84 2.89 -7.60 -15.74
C LEU A 84 1.43 -8.01 -15.83
N ILE A 85 0.63 -7.73 -14.80
CA ILE A 85 -0.75 -8.21 -14.66
C ILE A 85 -0.77 -9.74 -14.67
N ASP A 86 0.11 -10.32 -13.85
CA ASP A 86 0.26 -11.77 -13.72
C ASP A 86 -0.56 -12.27 -12.54
N GLU A 87 -1.41 -13.28 -12.78
CA GLU A 87 -2.30 -13.85 -11.76
C GLU A 87 -1.53 -14.39 -10.55
N GLU A 88 -0.33 -14.94 -10.73
CA GLU A 88 0.48 -15.48 -9.63
C GLU A 88 1.01 -14.34 -8.74
N TYR A 89 1.39 -13.21 -9.32
CA TYR A 89 1.77 -12.03 -8.54
C TYR A 89 0.58 -11.32 -7.91
N HIS A 90 -0.62 -11.43 -8.50
CA HIS A 90 -1.83 -10.89 -7.91
C HIS A 90 -2.12 -11.56 -6.57
N GLU A 91 -2.03 -12.88 -6.49
CA GLU A 91 -2.21 -13.62 -5.24
C GLU A 91 -1.24 -13.14 -4.14
N ASP A 92 0.05 -13.04 -4.45
CA ASP A 92 1.09 -12.55 -3.53
C ASP A 92 0.79 -11.12 -3.01
N MET A 93 0.35 -10.23 -3.90
CA MET A 93 -0.02 -8.86 -3.54
C MET A 93 -1.26 -8.80 -2.65
N GLU A 94 -2.25 -9.65 -2.90
CA GLU A 94 -3.41 -9.77 -2.03
C GLU A 94 -3.04 -10.28 -0.63
N GLU A 95 -2.05 -11.16 -0.51
CA GLU A 95 -1.51 -11.59 0.78
C GLU A 95 -0.83 -10.42 1.53
N VAL A 96 -0.08 -9.57 0.85
CA VAL A 96 0.51 -8.35 1.46
C VAL A 96 -0.57 -7.43 2.02
N TRP A 97 -1.70 -7.30 1.32
CA TRP A 97 -2.84 -6.52 1.81
C TRP A 97 -3.57 -7.22 2.98
N LYS A 98 -3.97 -8.49 2.80
CA LYS A 98 -4.86 -9.24 3.71
C LYS A 98 -4.13 -9.75 4.96
N GLY A 99 -2.86 -10.08 4.82
CA GLY A 99 -2.06 -10.85 5.77
C GLY A 99 -2.15 -12.35 5.51
N ILE A 100 -1.16 -13.09 6.00
CA ILE A 100 -1.06 -14.54 5.84
C ILE A 100 -1.72 -15.22 7.05
N LYS A 101 -2.50 -16.27 6.78
CA LYS A 101 -3.13 -17.10 7.80
C LYS A 101 -2.68 -18.55 7.70
N ASP A 102 -2.68 -19.24 8.83
CA ASP A 102 -2.46 -20.69 8.86
C ASP A 102 -3.72 -21.48 8.47
N GLN A 103 -3.59 -22.81 8.45
CA GLN A 103 -4.67 -23.75 8.15
C GLN A 103 -5.82 -23.67 9.16
N GLU A 104 -5.59 -23.12 10.35
CA GLU A 104 -6.61 -22.89 11.38
C GLU A 104 -7.23 -21.48 11.28
N ASN A 105 -6.94 -20.74 10.20
CA ASN A 105 -7.41 -19.38 9.94
C ASN A 105 -6.92 -18.34 10.99
N LYS A 106 -5.83 -18.64 11.70
CA LYS A 106 -5.15 -17.69 12.59
C LYS A 106 -4.17 -16.86 11.79
N VAL A 107 -4.07 -15.57 12.13
CA VAL A 107 -3.12 -14.65 11.48
C VAL A 107 -1.71 -15.01 11.90
N VAL A 108 -0.90 -15.44 10.93
CA VAL A 108 0.54 -15.73 11.10
C VAL A 108 1.35 -14.47 10.83
N MET A 109 0.95 -13.71 9.83
CA MET A 109 1.57 -12.44 9.45
C MET A 109 0.49 -11.40 9.25
N GLU A 110 0.63 -10.25 9.92
CA GLU A 110 -0.24 -9.10 9.65
C GLU A 110 -0.11 -8.70 8.17
N GLY A 111 -1.15 -8.10 7.61
CA GLY A 111 -1.10 -7.43 6.30
C GLY A 111 -1.36 -5.94 6.46
N LEU A 112 -1.25 -5.18 5.37
CA LEU A 112 -1.47 -3.72 5.42
C LEU A 112 -2.85 -3.37 5.99
N ARG A 113 -3.85 -4.19 5.70
CA ARG A 113 -5.20 -4.05 6.27
C ARG A 113 -5.19 -4.14 7.80
N GLY A 114 -4.39 -5.03 8.38
CA GLY A 114 -4.25 -5.15 9.83
C GLY A 114 -3.53 -3.93 10.42
N PHE A 115 -2.45 -3.49 9.78
CA PHE A 115 -1.72 -2.28 10.18
C PHE A 115 -2.62 -1.04 10.19
N VAL A 116 -3.43 -0.83 9.13
CA VAL A 116 -4.41 0.26 9.05
C VAL A 116 -5.43 0.22 10.18
N LYS A 117 -5.97 -0.98 10.48
CA LYS A 117 -6.91 -1.16 11.60
C LYS A 117 -6.27 -0.81 12.94
N ARG A 118 -5.05 -1.30 13.17
CA ARG A 118 -4.29 -1.05 14.39
C ARG A 118 -3.99 0.44 14.57
N TRP A 119 -3.63 1.12 13.48
CA TRP A 119 -3.39 2.57 13.50
C TRP A 119 -4.66 3.39 13.73
N CYS A 120 -5.79 3.02 13.10
CA CYS A 120 -7.09 3.63 13.38
C CYS A 120 -7.49 3.44 14.85
N GLN A 121 -7.39 2.22 15.38
CA GLN A 121 -7.71 1.94 16.78
C GLN A 121 -6.82 2.71 17.77
N ALA A 122 -5.53 2.86 17.46
CA ALA A 122 -4.57 3.53 18.32
C ALA A 122 -4.70 5.06 18.29
N SER A 123 -5.03 5.63 17.14
CA SER A 123 -5.03 7.09 16.96
C SER A 123 -6.43 7.73 17.02
N THR A 124 -7.47 7.01 16.59
CA THR A 124 -8.85 7.51 16.51
C THR A 124 -9.84 6.39 16.88
N PRO A 125 -9.89 5.96 18.15
CA PRO A 125 -10.60 4.74 18.57
C PRO A 125 -12.13 4.79 18.41
N THR A 126 -12.72 5.98 18.28
CA THR A 126 -14.16 6.17 18.10
C THR A 126 -14.57 6.27 16.64
N THR A 127 -13.63 6.59 15.74
CA THR A 127 -13.90 6.78 14.31
C THR A 127 -14.28 5.46 13.66
N LYS A 128 -15.36 5.49 12.86
CA LYS A 128 -15.81 4.30 12.11
C LYS A 128 -14.83 4.01 10.98
N LEU A 129 -14.37 2.77 10.88
CA LEU A 129 -13.49 2.34 9.82
C LEU A 129 -14.27 1.59 8.74
N ARG A 130 -14.28 2.10 7.51
CA ARG A 130 -14.81 1.42 6.33
C ARG A 130 -13.67 1.09 5.39
N ILE A 131 -13.49 -0.18 5.09
CA ILE A 131 -12.47 -0.66 4.15
C ILE A 131 -13.19 -1.21 2.92
N ASP A 132 -12.95 -0.61 1.77
CA ASP A 132 -13.50 -1.05 0.49
C ASP A 132 -12.80 -2.32 -0.01
N PRO A 133 -13.36 -3.03 -1.01
CA PRO A 133 -12.67 -4.10 -1.72
C PRO A 133 -11.36 -3.63 -2.37
N ILE A 134 -10.47 -4.58 -2.68
CA ILE A 134 -9.28 -4.32 -3.51
C ILE A 134 -9.73 -3.81 -4.88
N GLU A 135 -9.10 -2.72 -5.33
CA GLU A 135 -9.16 -2.28 -6.71
C GLU A 135 -7.82 -2.58 -7.39
N TRP A 136 -7.87 -3.41 -8.43
CA TRP A 136 -6.71 -3.72 -9.25
C TRP A 136 -6.51 -2.64 -10.31
N VAL A 137 -5.29 -2.12 -10.38
CA VAL A 137 -4.86 -1.15 -11.36
C VAL A 137 -4.32 -1.90 -12.57
N GLU A 138 -5.15 -2.08 -13.59
CA GLU A 138 -4.82 -2.93 -14.75
C GLU A 138 -3.94 -2.22 -15.79
N VAL A 139 -3.66 -0.91 -15.64
CA VAL A 139 -2.86 -0.14 -16.60
C VAL A 139 -2.01 0.94 -15.94
N PRO A 140 -0.82 1.25 -16.52
CA PRO A 140 -0.24 0.66 -17.73
C PRO A 140 0.43 -0.70 -17.49
N GLN A 141 0.50 -1.55 -18.50
CA GLN A 141 1.25 -2.81 -18.45
C GLN A 141 2.69 -2.58 -18.92
N GLN A 142 3.67 -3.21 -18.26
CA GLN A 142 5.03 -3.27 -18.79
C GLN A 142 5.08 -4.30 -19.93
N LEU A 143 5.73 -3.94 -21.03
CA LEU A 143 5.94 -4.83 -22.18
C LEU A 143 7.30 -5.53 -22.13
N ASP A 144 8.18 -5.08 -21.25
CA ASP A 144 9.49 -5.67 -21.00
C ASP A 144 9.50 -6.41 -19.66
N TYR A 145 10.50 -7.26 -19.48
CA TYR A 145 10.73 -7.98 -18.23
C TYR A 145 11.84 -7.30 -17.43
N ALA A 146 11.87 -5.97 -17.29
CA ALA A 146 12.96 -5.28 -16.57
C ALA A 146 12.57 -3.95 -15.90
N SER A 147 11.46 -3.35 -16.32
CA SER A 147 11.04 -1.99 -15.97
C SER A 147 10.07 -1.91 -14.79
N CYS A 148 9.73 -3.03 -14.15
CA CYS A 148 8.68 -3.09 -13.11
C CYS A 148 8.89 -2.05 -12.00
N GLY A 149 10.14 -1.90 -11.55
CA GLY A 149 10.52 -0.88 -10.57
C GLY A 149 10.23 0.57 -11.01
N VAL A 150 10.41 0.88 -12.29
CA VAL A 150 10.10 2.22 -12.84
C VAL A 150 8.59 2.42 -12.92
N PHE A 151 7.85 1.40 -13.36
CA PHE A 151 6.39 1.45 -13.47
C PHE A 151 5.73 1.66 -12.10
N VAL A 152 6.13 0.91 -11.06
CA VAL A 152 5.53 1.10 -9.72
C VAL A 152 5.82 2.48 -9.14
N VAL A 153 7.01 3.03 -9.38
CA VAL A 153 7.38 4.40 -8.94
C VAL A 153 6.53 5.44 -9.68
N ALA A 154 6.38 5.32 -10.99
CA ALA A 154 5.58 6.23 -11.82
C ALA A 154 4.09 6.18 -11.44
N GLN A 155 3.55 4.98 -11.18
CA GLN A 155 2.16 4.80 -10.80
C GLN A 155 1.89 5.40 -9.41
N ALA A 156 2.75 5.10 -8.43
CA ALA A 156 2.63 5.66 -7.09
C ALA A 156 2.68 7.19 -7.09
N PHE A 157 3.65 7.77 -7.83
CA PHE A 157 3.75 9.23 -7.99
C PHE A 157 2.46 9.83 -8.56
N SER A 158 1.90 9.21 -9.60
CA SER A 158 0.68 9.70 -10.27
C SER A 158 -0.55 9.69 -9.36
N TYR A 159 -0.74 8.64 -8.56
CA TYR A 159 -1.86 8.54 -7.63
C TYR A 159 -1.79 9.60 -6.53
N VAL A 160 -0.64 9.76 -5.89
CA VAL A 160 -0.55 10.63 -4.71
C VAL A 160 -0.49 12.12 -5.04
N HIS A 161 -0.19 12.48 -6.30
CA HIS A 161 -0.22 13.86 -6.79
C HIS A 161 -1.50 14.22 -7.55
N GLY A 162 -2.52 13.36 -7.51
CA GLY A 162 -3.87 13.72 -8.00
C GLY A 162 -4.06 13.63 -9.51
N ASN A 163 -3.27 12.83 -10.22
CA ASN A 163 -3.57 12.49 -11.62
C ASN A 163 -4.77 11.52 -11.75
N PHE A 164 -5.30 11.02 -10.63
CA PHE A 164 -6.59 10.36 -10.54
C PHE A 164 -7.61 11.31 -9.91
N GLN A 165 -8.59 11.75 -10.70
CA GLN A 165 -9.80 12.42 -10.19
C GLN A 165 -10.78 11.33 -9.74
N TRP A 166 -11.26 11.48 -8.50
CA TRP A 166 -12.26 10.65 -7.84
C TRP A 166 -13.63 10.70 -8.50
#